data_AF-A0A090I485-F1
#
_entry.id   AF-A0A090I485-F1
#
_cell.length_a   1.000
_cell.length_b   1.000
_cell.length_c   1.000
_cell.angle_alpha   90.00
_cell.angle_beta   90.00
_cell.angle_gamma   90.00
#
_symmetry.space_group_name_H-M   'P 1'
#
loop_
_entity.id
_entity.type
_entity.pdbx_description
1 polymer ?
#
loop_
_entity_poly.entity_id
_entity_poly.type
_entity_poly.pdbx_seq_one_letter_code
_entity_poly.pdbx_strand_id
1 'polypeptide(L)'
;MGYLVCNKCGGTYELQEGESLDDFENCECGGKLEYVEDIEPTADLVKDKIGLKCPKCGHENLDNVKFCGSCGENLVKENKSIKPLFKALNFNIILIGSTLTILALILSKVLFFDIVIGLEPVTDSEHSLYTLIYFIIIFMGSFIPGTLKKLDYKIAALHGGIIMIFPATFFWISVLGFYNELLSNYVSSSLEGISLNLIFVLATAILVIVYIIVGSLGTFIGTFLNKKLNLSEKNVWIKSENYINKITNEQWKFGYLSFLITIILLSIMSFI
;
A
#
# COMPACT_ATOMS: atom_id res chain seq x y z
N MET A 1 1.10 -47.03 34.97
CA MET A 1 -0.25 -46.99 34.38
C MET A 1 -0.12 -46.05 33.20
N GLY A 2 -0.33 -46.54 31.98
CA GLY A 2 0.00 -45.75 30.79
C GLY A 2 -1.15 -44.89 30.28
N TYR A 3 -0.81 -43.95 29.41
CA TYR A 3 -1.69 -42.92 28.90
C TYR A 3 -1.84 -43.03 27.38
N LEU A 4 -2.99 -42.62 26.87
CA LEU A 4 -3.26 -42.40 25.45
C LEU A 4 -3.24 -40.90 25.15
N VAL A 5 -2.39 -40.47 24.23
CA VAL A 5 -2.26 -39.07 23.83
C VAL A 5 -2.68 -38.89 22.37
N CYS A 6 -3.56 -37.94 22.10
CA CYS A 6 -3.98 -37.63 20.74
C CYS A 6 -2.97 -36.73 20.04
N ASN A 7 -2.45 -37.19 18.90
CA ASN A 7 -1.48 -36.43 18.11
C ASN A 7 -2.03 -35.17 17.42
N LYS A 8 -3.35 -34.99 17.40
CA LYS A 8 -4.01 -33.88 16.71
C LYS A 8 -4.48 -32.78 17.65
N CYS A 9 -5.13 -33.13 18.76
CA CYS A 9 -5.64 -32.15 19.73
C CYS A 9 -4.86 -32.12 21.04
N GLY A 10 -3.96 -33.07 21.29
CA GLY A 10 -3.21 -33.18 22.54
C GLY A 10 -4.01 -33.69 23.73
N GLY A 11 -5.23 -34.21 23.52
CA GLY A 11 -6.04 -34.81 24.59
C GLY A 11 -5.37 -36.06 25.17
N THR A 12 -5.45 -36.22 26.50
CA THR A 12 -4.81 -37.31 27.25
C THR A 12 -5.86 -38.13 27.99
N TYR A 13 -5.79 -39.45 27.89
CA TYR A 13 -6.64 -40.39 28.64
C TYR A 13 -5.75 -41.38 29.41
N GLU A 14 -6.05 -41.62 30.68
CA GLU A 14 -5.33 -42.58 31.52
C GLU A 14 -6.05 -43.93 31.49
N LEU A 15 -5.34 -45.00 31.10
CA LEU A 15 -5.93 -46.33 31.02
C LEU A 15 -6.25 -46.86 32.42
N GLN A 16 -7.49 -47.28 32.61
CA GLN A 16 -7.93 -47.89 33.87
C GLN A 16 -7.45 -49.35 33.95
N GLU A 17 -7.45 -49.89 35.17
CA GLU A 17 -6.98 -51.25 35.43
C GLU A 17 -7.83 -52.28 34.67
N GLY A 18 -7.21 -52.97 33.70
CA GLY A 18 -7.87 -53.97 32.85
C GLY A 18 -8.31 -53.47 31.47
N GLU A 19 -8.13 -52.18 31.14
CA GLU A 19 -8.40 -51.65 29.80
C GLU A 19 -7.21 -51.93 28.85
N SER A 20 -7.51 -52.34 27.61
CA SER A 20 -6.50 -52.58 26.58
C SER A 20 -6.40 -51.40 25.60
N LEU A 21 -5.21 -51.20 25.04
CA LEU A 21 -4.97 -50.18 24.00
C LEU A 21 -5.83 -50.37 22.76
N ASP A 22 -6.10 -51.64 22.43
CA ASP A 22 -6.87 -52.00 21.24
C ASP A 22 -8.36 -51.65 21.36
N ASP A 23 -8.85 -51.34 22.56
CA ASP A 23 -10.25 -50.93 22.78
C ASP A 23 -10.51 -49.49 22.31
N PHE A 24 -9.46 -48.72 21.97
CA PHE A 24 -9.54 -47.31 21.62
C PHE A 24 -9.10 -47.05 20.16
N GLU A 25 -10.05 -46.76 19.27
CA GLU A 25 -9.75 -46.54 17.85
C GLU A 25 -9.12 -45.16 17.59
N ASN A 26 -9.87 -44.08 17.83
CA ASN A 26 -9.48 -42.72 17.52
C ASN A 26 -10.03 -41.75 18.57
N CYS A 27 -9.36 -40.62 18.75
CA CYS A 27 -9.89 -39.52 19.53
C CYS A 27 -11.17 -38.97 18.87
N GLU A 28 -12.09 -38.43 19.66
CA GLU A 28 -13.32 -37.78 19.17
C GLU A 28 -13.05 -36.65 18.15
N CYS A 29 -11.86 -36.06 18.16
CA CYS A 29 -11.44 -35.06 17.18
C CYS A 29 -11.00 -35.66 15.81
N GLY A 30 -11.06 -36.98 15.67
CA GLY A 30 -10.59 -37.76 14.52
C GLY A 30 -9.05 -37.86 14.43
N GLY A 31 -8.35 -37.72 15.56
CA GLY A 31 -6.90 -37.87 15.65
C GLY A 31 -6.49 -39.25 16.18
N LYS A 32 -5.28 -39.70 15.85
CA LYS A 32 -4.76 -41.00 16.26
C LYS A 32 -4.27 -40.93 17.72
N LEU A 33 -4.50 -42.00 18.47
CA LEU A 33 -4.06 -42.14 19.86
C LEU A 33 -2.72 -42.88 19.92
N GLU A 34 -1.80 -42.36 20.73
CA GLU A 34 -0.45 -42.92 20.94
C GLU A 34 -0.26 -43.27 22.42
N TYR A 35 0.23 -44.47 22.70
CA TYR A 35 0.48 -44.94 24.06
C TYR A 35 1.80 -44.41 24.63
N VAL A 36 1.77 -43.95 25.87
CA VAL A 36 2.94 -43.48 26.61
C VAL A 36 2.90 -44.08 28.03
N GLU A 37 4.00 -44.69 28.46
CA GLU A 37 4.06 -45.40 29.76
C GLU A 37 4.02 -44.45 30.96
N ASP A 38 4.65 -43.27 30.84
CA ASP A 38 4.65 -42.21 31.84
C ASP A 38 4.66 -40.84 31.14
N ILE A 39 3.70 -39.99 31.46
CA ILE A 39 3.78 -38.57 31.11
C ILE A 39 4.71 -37.95 32.16
N GLU A 40 6.01 -37.84 31.86
CA GLU A 40 6.85 -36.93 32.62
C GLU A 40 6.21 -35.54 32.52
N PRO A 41 5.82 -34.90 33.64
CA PRO A 41 5.43 -33.50 33.60
C PRO A 41 6.72 -32.72 33.34
N THR A 42 7.08 -32.59 32.07
CA THR A 42 8.17 -31.72 31.65
C THR A 42 7.72 -30.30 31.90
N ALA A 43 8.00 -29.84 33.13
CA ALA A 43 7.76 -28.50 33.63
C ALA A 43 8.52 -27.42 32.82
N ASP A 44 9.31 -27.82 31.82
CA ASP A 44 10.16 -26.98 31.00
C ASP A 44 9.56 -26.61 29.63
N LEU A 45 8.37 -27.11 29.24
CA LEU A 45 7.69 -26.69 28.00
C LEU A 45 6.50 -25.72 28.21
N VAL A 46 6.08 -25.47 29.45
CA VAL A 46 4.88 -24.65 29.74
C VAL A 46 5.20 -23.27 30.32
N LYS A 47 6.46 -22.99 30.68
CA LYS A 47 6.80 -21.77 31.43
C LYS A 47 6.69 -20.46 30.65
N ASP A 48 6.66 -20.47 29.32
CA ASP A 48 6.68 -19.24 28.51
C ASP A 48 5.41 -18.97 27.68
N LYS A 49 4.29 -19.68 27.92
CA LYS A 49 3.08 -19.56 27.06
C LYS A 49 1.75 -19.29 27.77
N ILE A 50 1.78 -18.94 29.06
CA ILE A 50 0.58 -18.51 29.79
C ILE A 50 0.60 -16.98 29.85
N GLY A 51 -0.38 -16.33 29.24
CA GLY A 51 -0.46 -14.87 29.30
C GLY A 51 -1.68 -14.19 28.67
N LEU A 52 -2.62 -14.93 28.06
CA LEU A 52 -3.75 -14.30 27.39
C LEU A 52 -4.99 -14.30 28.28
N LYS A 53 -5.26 -13.18 28.97
CA LYS A 53 -6.54 -12.98 29.66
C LYS A 53 -7.67 -12.78 28.66
N CYS A 54 -8.74 -13.55 28.82
CA CYS A 54 -9.95 -13.39 28.05
C CYS A 54 -10.56 -12.00 28.32
N PRO A 55 -10.84 -11.18 27.28
CA PRO A 55 -11.39 -9.84 27.47
C PRO A 55 -12.84 -9.84 27.99
N LYS A 56 -13.54 -10.97 27.88
CA LYS A 56 -14.95 -11.09 28.29
C LYS A 56 -15.14 -11.56 29.72
N CYS A 57 -14.33 -12.52 30.17
CA CYS A 57 -14.50 -13.14 31.49
C CYS A 57 -13.25 -13.07 32.38
N GLY A 58 -12.11 -12.60 31.87
CA GLY A 58 -10.86 -12.49 32.62
C GLY A 58 -10.08 -13.79 32.80
N HIS A 59 -10.59 -14.93 32.31
CA HIS A 59 -9.91 -16.23 32.42
C HIS A 59 -8.54 -16.22 31.72
N GLU A 60 -7.53 -16.78 32.38
CA GLU A 60 -6.17 -16.89 31.85
C GLU A 60 -6.09 -18.07 30.89
N ASN A 61 -5.76 -17.79 29.64
CA ASN A 61 -5.65 -18.76 28.58
C ASN A 61 -4.21 -18.83 28.07
N LEU A 62 -3.86 -19.97 27.48
CA LEU A 62 -2.63 -20.11 26.71
C LEU A 62 -2.65 -19.14 25.52
N ASP A 63 -1.50 -18.60 25.16
CA ASP A 63 -1.32 -17.64 24.06
C ASP A 63 -1.80 -18.16 22.68
N ASN A 64 -1.86 -19.47 22.50
CA ASN A 64 -2.16 -20.14 21.24
C ASN A 64 -3.56 -20.76 21.13
N VAL A 65 -4.44 -20.56 22.12
CA VAL A 65 -5.82 -21.07 22.03
C VAL A 65 -6.74 -20.13 21.25
N LYS A 66 -7.57 -20.72 20.39
CA LYS A 66 -8.52 -19.97 19.54
C LYS A 66 -9.74 -19.47 20.30
N PHE A 67 -10.11 -20.15 21.37
CA PHE A 67 -11.28 -19.84 22.19
C PHE A 67 -10.93 -19.87 23.67
N CYS A 68 -11.67 -19.10 24.46
CA CYS A 68 -11.56 -19.08 25.91
C CYS A 68 -12.07 -20.39 26.49
N GLY A 69 -11.25 -21.08 27.29
CA GLY A 69 -11.61 -22.34 27.95
C GLY A 69 -12.76 -22.22 28.96
N SER A 70 -13.05 -21.01 29.46
CA SER A 70 -14.09 -20.79 30.47
C SER A 70 -15.42 -20.31 29.88
N CYS A 71 -15.42 -19.37 28.93
CA CYS A 71 -16.65 -18.74 28.42
C CYS A 71 -16.88 -18.92 26.91
N GLY A 72 -15.98 -19.62 26.21
CA GLY A 72 -16.09 -19.88 24.77
C GLY A 72 -15.80 -18.68 23.86
N GLU A 73 -15.39 -17.53 24.40
CA GLU A 73 -15.09 -16.33 23.60
C GLU A 73 -13.95 -16.57 22.61
N ASN A 74 -14.07 -16.06 21.37
CA ASN A 74 -13.01 -16.18 20.37
C ASN A 74 -11.84 -15.24 20.71
N LEU A 75 -10.65 -15.82 20.90
CA LEU A 75 -9.43 -15.11 21.30
C LEU A 75 -8.50 -14.82 20.12
N VAL A 76 -8.82 -15.30 18.92
CA VAL A 76 -8.06 -14.99 17.70
C VAL A 76 -8.31 -13.52 17.36
N LYS A 77 -7.34 -12.66 17.69
CA LYS A 77 -7.33 -11.30 17.14
C LYS A 77 -7.25 -11.41 15.63
N GLU A 78 -8.27 -10.95 14.91
CA GLU A 78 -8.19 -10.77 13.47
C GLU A 78 -6.96 -9.92 13.17
N ASN A 79 -5.93 -10.54 12.62
CA ASN A 79 -4.83 -9.80 12.04
C ASN A 79 -5.48 -8.99 10.92
N LYS A 80 -5.55 -7.65 11.07
CA LYS A 80 -6.04 -6.75 10.02
C LYS A 80 -5.10 -6.90 8.83
N SER A 81 -5.31 -7.96 8.03
CA SER A 81 -4.54 -8.21 6.83
C SER A 81 -4.67 -6.97 5.95
N ILE A 82 -3.70 -6.71 5.07
CA ILE A 82 -3.73 -5.54 4.17
C ILE A 82 -4.74 -5.78 3.02
N LYS A 83 -5.29 -6.99 2.89
CA LYS A 83 -6.31 -7.35 1.88
C LYS A 83 -7.56 -6.44 1.83
N PRO A 84 -8.15 -5.97 2.94
CA PRO A 84 -9.28 -5.05 2.90
C PRO A 84 -8.88 -3.65 2.42
N LEU A 85 -7.61 -3.24 2.60
CA LEU A 85 -7.12 -1.95 2.09
C LEU A 85 -7.12 -1.95 0.55
N PHE A 86 -6.54 -2.98 -0.07
CA PHE A 86 -6.54 -3.11 -1.54
C PHE A 86 -7.94 -3.28 -2.13
N LYS A 87 -8.85 -3.94 -1.40
CA LYS A 87 -10.25 -4.09 -1.82
C LYS A 87 -11.01 -2.75 -1.83
N ALA A 88 -10.58 -1.78 -1.02
CA ALA A 88 -11.17 -0.44 -0.95
C ALA A 88 -10.62 0.52 -2.02
N LEU A 89 -9.55 0.14 -2.72
CA LEU A 89 -8.97 0.95 -3.80
C LEU A 89 -9.78 0.80 -5.10
N ASN A 90 -10.06 1.93 -5.73
CA ASN A 90 -10.63 2.01 -7.06
C ASN A 90 -9.53 2.33 -8.06
N PHE A 91 -8.99 1.29 -8.70
CA PHE A 91 -7.88 1.40 -9.64
C PHE A 91 -8.19 2.31 -10.83
N ASN A 92 -9.43 2.39 -11.29
CA ASN A 92 -9.79 3.28 -12.41
C ASN A 92 -9.59 4.75 -12.04
N ILE A 93 -9.98 5.15 -10.83
CA ILE A 93 -9.79 6.53 -10.33
C ILE A 93 -8.31 6.85 -10.22
N ILE A 94 -7.52 5.92 -9.69
CA ILE A 94 -6.07 6.07 -9.55
C ILE A 94 -5.43 6.22 -10.94
N LEU A 95 -5.77 5.34 -11.88
CA LEU A 95 -5.21 5.36 -13.22
C LEU A 95 -5.54 6.65 -13.97
N ILE A 96 -6.79 7.12 -13.90
CA ILE A 96 -7.20 8.38 -14.52
C ILE A 96 -6.42 9.56 -13.93
N GLY A 97 -6.31 9.62 -12.60
CA GLY A 97 -5.54 10.66 -11.91
C GLY A 97 -4.06 10.66 -12.29
N SER A 98 -3.42 9.49 -12.24
CA SER A 98 -2.01 9.34 -12.59
C SER A 98 -1.76 9.72 -14.06
N THR A 99 -2.63 9.26 -14.98
CA THR A 99 -2.51 9.56 -16.41
C THR A 99 -2.66 11.04 -16.69
N LEU A 100 -3.68 11.71 -16.14
CA LEU A 100 -3.89 13.14 -16.32
C LEU A 100 -2.72 13.96 -15.76
N THR A 101 -2.20 13.58 -14.60
CA THR A 101 -1.06 14.26 -13.98
C THR A 101 0.18 14.12 -14.86
N ILE A 102 0.53 12.89 -15.27
CA ILE A 102 1.72 12.64 -16.11
C ILE A 102 1.63 13.39 -17.44
N LEU A 103 0.46 13.35 -18.12
CA LEU A 103 0.26 14.07 -19.37
C LEU A 103 0.44 15.58 -19.21
N ALA A 104 -0.12 16.16 -18.14
CA ALA A 104 0.02 17.58 -17.86
C ALA A 104 1.48 17.96 -17.53
N LEU A 105 2.22 17.09 -16.84
CA LEU A 105 3.64 17.29 -16.57
C LEU A 105 4.49 17.22 -17.84
N ILE A 106 4.23 16.27 -18.73
CA ILE A 106 4.91 16.17 -20.04
C ILE A 106 4.60 17.41 -20.88
N LEU A 107 3.33 17.80 -20.98
CA LEU A 107 2.93 18.98 -21.73
C LEU A 107 3.57 20.24 -21.16
N SER A 108 3.61 20.39 -19.84
CA SER A 108 4.31 21.48 -19.17
C SER A 108 5.80 21.50 -19.54
N LYS A 109 6.48 20.34 -19.51
CA LYS A 109 7.89 20.26 -19.96
C LYS A 109 8.07 20.64 -21.42
N VAL A 110 7.19 20.23 -22.33
CA VAL A 110 7.28 20.57 -23.76
C VAL A 110 7.05 22.06 -23.99
N LEU A 111 6.05 22.64 -23.32
CA LEU A 111 5.72 24.06 -23.47
C LEU A 111 6.78 24.99 -22.87
N PHE A 112 7.51 24.52 -21.86
CA PHE A 112 8.54 25.29 -21.17
C PHE A 112 9.95 24.71 -21.39
N PHE A 113 10.15 23.94 -22.46
CA PHE A 113 11.41 23.26 -22.74
C PHE A 113 12.55 24.27 -22.92
N ASP A 114 12.31 25.34 -23.66
CA ASP A 114 13.31 26.37 -24.00
C ASP A 114 13.90 27.08 -22.76
N ILE A 115 13.07 27.27 -21.72
CA ILE A 115 13.46 27.80 -20.40
C ILE A 115 14.38 26.81 -19.67
N VAL A 116 14.12 25.51 -19.80
CA VAL A 116 14.87 24.44 -19.11
C VAL A 116 16.24 24.20 -19.75
N ILE A 117 16.37 24.35 -21.08
CA ILE A 117 17.67 24.19 -21.78
C ILE A 117 18.53 25.47 -21.82
N GLY A 118 18.08 26.55 -21.19
CA GLY A 118 18.88 27.77 -21.02
C GLY A 118 19.21 28.50 -22.31
N LEU A 119 18.38 28.34 -23.35
CA LEU A 119 18.49 29.15 -24.58
C LEU A 119 18.21 30.64 -24.30
N GLU A 120 17.50 30.93 -23.20
CA GLU A 120 17.34 32.27 -22.64
C GLU A 120 17.64 32.22 -21.12
N PRO A 121 18.32 33.25 -20.57
CA PRO A 121 18.57 33.32 -19.13
C PRO A 121 17.24 33.54 -18.39
N VAL A 122 16.86 32.57 -17.57
CA VAL A 122 15.63 32.62 -16.79
C VAL A 122 15.79 33.61 -15.63
N THR A 123 14.81 34.49 -15.46
CA THR A 123 14.78 35.41 -14.31
C THR A 123 14.26 34.71 -13.05
N ASP A 124 14.67 35.17 -11.86
CA ASP A 124 14.20 34.61 -10.57
C ASP A 124 12.65 34.61 -10.45
N SER A 125 11.99 35.63 -11.02
CA SER A 125 10.52 35.72 -11.07
C SER A 125 9.89 34.60 -11.89
N GLU A 126 10.50 34.21 -13.00
CA GLU A 126 9.97 33.17 -13.88
C GLU A 126 10.09 31.78 -13.24
N HIS A 127 11.20 31.49 -12.53
CA HIS A 127 11.34 30.25 -11.76
C HIS A 127 10.24 30.07 -10.71
N SER A 128 9.85 31.14 -10.01
CA SER A 128 8.77 31.09 -9.03
C SER A 128 7.41 30.77 -9.68
N LEU A 129 7.15 31.31 -10.88
CA LEU A 129 5.94 31.07 -11.64
C LEU A 129 5.85 29.62 -12.12
N TYR A 130 6.94 29.06 -12.67
CA TYR A 130 6.97 27.66 -13.11
C TYR A 130 6.75 26.69 -11.96
N THR A 131 7.35 26.98 -10.81
CA THR A 131 7.16 26.19 -9.61
C THR A 131 5.69 26.20 -9.18
N LEU A 132 5.04 27.37 -9.19
CA LEU A 132 3.62 27.50 -8.89
C LEU A 132 2.74 26.72 -9.88
N ILE A 133 2.99 26.85 -11.19
CA ILE A 133 2.28 26.10 -12.24
C ILE A 133 2.39 24.59 -12.00
N TYR A 134 3.58 24.12 -11.66
CA TYR A 134 3.83 22.70 -11.38
C TYR A 134 3.00 22.20 -10.17
N PHE A 135 2.94 22.97 -9.08
CA PHE A 135 2.10 22.64 -7.93
C PHE A 135 0.61 22.64 -8.27
N ILE A 136 0.15 23.57 -9.12
CA ILE A 136 -1.23 23.60 -9.60
C ILE A 136 -1.55 22.33 -10.42
N ILE A 137 -0.65 21.92 -11.32
CA ILE A 137 -0.83 20.72 -12.14
C ILE A 137 -0.95 19.48 -11.25
N ILE A 138 -0.04 19.31 -10.29
CA ILE A 138 -0.08 18.22 -9.31
C ILE A 138 -1.39 18.23 -8.53
N PHE A 139 -1.76 19.39 -7.98
CA PHE A 139 -3.00 19.50 -7.22
C PHE A 139 -4.22 19.12 -8.06
N MET A 140 -4.31 19.64 -9.30
CA MET A 140 -5.41 19.36 -10.21
C MET A 140 -5.47 17.89 -10.64
N GLY A 141 -4.32 17.26 -10.84
CA GLY A 141 -4.20 15.85 -11.19
C GLY A 141 -4.78 14.90 -10.14
N SER A 142 -4.70 15.25 -8.85
CA SER A 142 -5.36 14.51 -7.76
C SER A 142 -6.76 15.02 -7.41
N PHE A 143 -7.05 16.30 -7.65
CA PHE A 143 -8.34 16.90 -7.39
C PHE A 143 -9.45 16.34 -8.30
N ILE A 144 -9.20 16.30 -9.61
CA ILE A 144 -10.18 15.85 -10.61
C ILE A 144 -10.72 14.44 -10.28
N PRO A 145 -9.87 13.42 -10.02
CA PRO A 145 -10.33 12.08 -9.61
C PRO A 145 -11.29 12.08 -8.41
N GLY A 146 -11.08 12.96 -7.43
CA GLY A 146 -11.96 13.09 -6.27
C GLY A 146 -13.37 13.57 -6.62
N THR A 147 -13.53 14.26 -7.75
CA THR A 147 -14.83 14.73 -8.25
C THR A 147 -15.61 13.68 -9.05
N LEU A 148 -14.96 12.58 -9.46
CA LEU A 148 -15.56 11.59 -10.35
C LEU A 148 -16.49 10.62 -9.61
N LYS A 149 -16.17 10.28 -8.35
CA LYS A 149 -16.94 9.31 -7.56
C LYS A 149 -17.08 9.76 -6.11
N LYS A 150 -18.21 9.44 -5.50
CA LYS A 150 -18.43 9.63 -4.05
C LYS A 150 -17.63 8.57 -3.29
N LEU A 151 -16.46 8.96 -2.81
CA LEU A 151 -15.59 8.12 -1.97
C LEU A 151 -15.74 8.49 -0.48
N ASP A 152 -15.34 7.57 0.41
CA ASP A 152 -15.08 7.93 1.80
C ASP A 152 -13.84 8.80 1.89
N TYR A 153 -13.83 9.78 2.80
CA TYR A 153 -12.74 10.76 2.88
C TYR A 153 -11.36 10.13 3.13
N LYS A 154 -11.29 9.09 3.96
CA LYS A 154 -10.04 8.35 4.22
C LYS A 154 -9.54 7.63 2.96
N ILE A 155 -10.47 7.01 2.24
CA ILE A 155 -10.19 6.30 0.98
C ILE A 155 -9.76 7.33 -0.09
N ALA A 156 -10.45 8.46 -0.19
CA ALA A 156 -10.13 9.55 -1.12
C ALA A 156 -8.71 10.08 -0.89
N ALA A 157 -8.34 10.40 0.36
CA ALA A 157 -6.99 10.85 0.69
C ALA A 157 -5.92 9.81 0.31
N LEU A 158 -6.20 8.52 0.55
CA LEU A 158 -5.30 7.43 0.15
C LEU A 158 -5.14 7.36 -1.37
N HIS A 159 -6.21 7.49 -2.14
CA HIS A 159 -6.14 7.52 -3.61
C HIS A 159 -5.26 8.67 -4.09
N GLY A 160 -5.45 9.87 -3.54
CA GLY A 160 -4.65 11.04 -3.88
C GLY A 160 -3.15 10.84 -3.62
N GLY A 161 -2.81 10.24 -2.48
CA GLY A 161 -1.43 9.90 -2.16
C GLY A 161 -0.83 8.88 -3.14
N ILE A 162 -1.58 7.82 -3.49
CA ILE A 162 -1.12 6.80 -4.45
C ILE A 162 -0.95 7.37 -5.85
N ILE A 163 -1.87 8.23 -6.31
CA ILE A 163 -1.77 8.91 -7.61
C ILE A 163 -0.43 9.64 -7.71
N MET A 164 0.03 10.27 -6.61
CA MET A 164 1.26 11.06 -6.59
C MET A 164 2.55 10.26 -6.48
N ILE A 165 2.48 8.95 -6.25
CA ILE A 165 3.67 8.09 -6.28
C ILE A 165 4.28 8.07 -7.70
N PHE A 166 3.48 7.99 -8.76
CA PHE A 166 4.00 7.90 -10.13
C PHE A 166 4.73 9.18 -10.59
N PRO A 167 4.14 10.39 -10.46
CA PRO A 167 4.82 11.64 -10.75
C PRO A 167 6.07 11.85 -9.88
N ALA A 168 6.00 11.49 -8.59
CA ALA A 168 7.14 11.58 -7.69
C ALA A 168 8.30 10.69 -8.16
N THR A 169 8.02 9.44 -8.55
CA THR A 169 9.05 8.54 -9.11
C THR A 169 9.63 9.07 -10.41
N PHE A 170 8.81 9.62 -11.30
CA PHE A 170 9.27 10.18 -12.58
C PHE A 170 10.17 11.41 -12.37
N PHE A 171 9.78 12.30 -11.45
CA PHE A 171 10.61 13.45 -11.07
C PHE A 171 11.94 12.98 -10.48
N TRP A 172 11.91 11.97 -9.61
CA TRP A 172 13.13 11.44 -8.98
C TRP A 172 14.13 10.87 -10.00
N ILE A 173 13.65 10.11 -10.98
CA ILE A 173 14.48 9.60 -12.08
C ILE A 173 15.09 10.75 -12.88
N SER A 174 14.28 11.78 -13.21
CA SER A 174 14.75 12.96 -13.95
C SER A 174 15.85 13.73 -13.20
N VAL A 175 15.69 13.89 -11.89
CA VAL A 175 16.68 14.60 -11.04
C VAL A 175 17.95 13.77 -10.89
N LEU A 176 17.86 12.46 -10.72
CA LEU A 176 19.04 11.58 -10.64
C LEU A 176 19.87 11.60 -11.92
N GLY A 177 19.24 11.62 -13.09
CA GLY A 177 19.93 11.73 -14.38
C GLY A 177 20.74 13.02 -14.48
N PHE A 178 20.09 14.17 -14.29
CA PHE A 178 20.73 15.49 -14.31
C PHE A 178 21.84 15.62 -13.26
N TYR A 179 21.63 15.07 -12.07
CA TYR A 179 22.58 15.19 -10.97
C TYR A 179 23.88 14.39 -11.21
N ASN A 180 23.80 13.20 -11.81
CA ASN A 180 25.00 12.44 -12.20
C ASN A 180 25.87 13.21 -13.21
N GLU A 181 25.24 13.96 -14.12
CA GLU A 181 25.91 14.80 -15.10
C GLU A 181 26.50 16.09 -14.47
N LEU A 182 25.83 16.65 -13.46
CA LEU A 182 26.36 17.81 -12.72
C LEU A 182 27.57 17.43 -11.84
N LEU A 183 27.49 16.29 -11.14
CA LEU A 183 28.54 15.78 -10.26
C LEU A 183 29.85 15.52 -11.00
N SER A 184 29.77 14.89 -12.19
CA SER A 184 30.95 14.56 -12.99
C SER A 184 31.71 15.80 -13.44
N ASN A 185 31.04 16.95 -13.52
CA ASN A 185 31.62 18.22 -13.94
C ASN A 185 32.19 19.08 -12.79
N TYR A 186 31.73 18.90 -11.55
CA TYR A 186 32.04 19.83 -10.44
C TYR A 186 32.82 19.22 -9.27
N VAL A 187 32.78 17.91 -9.06
CA VAL A 187 33.38 17.30 -7.86
C VAL A 187 34.74 16.70 -8.17
N SER A 188 35.78 17.35 -7.64
CA SER A 188 37.18 16.89 -7.74
C SER A 188 37.60 15.96 -6.58
N SER A 189 36.85 15.95 -5.46
CA SER A 189 37.17 15.20 -4.24
C SER A 189 36.02 14.31 -3.77
N SER A 190 36.33 13.11 -3.27
CA SER A 190 35.31 12.12 -2.87
C SER A 190 34.44 12.55 -1.69
N LEU A 191 34.96 13.37 -0.77
CA LEU A 191 34.25 13.76 0.44
C LEU A 191 33.19 14.85 0.19
N GLU A 192 33.48 15.81 -0.70
CA GLU A 192 32.50 16.83 -1.13
C GLU A 192 31.34 16.21 -1.89
N GLY A 193 31.61 15.21 -2.74
CA GLY A 193 30.58 14.46 -3.46
C GLY A 193 29.61 13.69 -2.54
N ILE A 194 30.10 13.10 -1.45
CA ILE A 194 29.26 12.39 -0.48
C ILE A 194 28.29 13.34 0.22
N SER A 195 28.74 14.54 0.59
CA SER A 195 27.90 15.52 1.29
C SER A 195 26.77 16.07 0.42
N LEU A 196 27.06 16.36 -0.85
CA LEU A 196 26.06 16.79 -1.84
C LEU A 196 25.02 15.69 -2.11
N ASN A 197 25.46 14.44 -2.27
CA ASN A 197 24.57 13.29 -2.47
C ASN A 197 23.51 13.20 -1.37
N LEU A 198 23.94 13.32 -0.12
CA LEU A 198 23.05 13.21 1.03
C LEU A 198 21.99 14.33 1.05
N ILE A 199 22.41 15.58 0.78
CA ILE A 199 21.49 16.73 0.74
C ILE A 199 20.44 16.54 -0.35
N PHE A 200 20.84 16.11 -1.55
CA PHE A 200 19.91 15.87 -2.66
C PHE A 200 18.94 14.72 -2.37
N VAL A 201 19.41 13.62 -1.79
CA VAL A 201 18.53 12.50 -1.38
C VAL A 201 17.52 12.95 -0.34
N LEU A 202 17.93 13.76 0.64
CA LEU A 202 17.02 14.29 1.66
C LEU A 202 16.01 15.28 1.07
N ALA A 203 16.46 16.21 0.23
CA ALA A 203 15.59 17.19 -0.44
C ALA A 203 14.55 16.49 -1.33
N THR A 204 14.96 15.47 -2.07
CA THR A 204 14.04 14.69 -2.89
C THR A 204 13.06 13.87 -2.05
N ALA A 205 13.50 13.23 -0.96
CA ALA A 205 12.59 12.51 -0.05
C ALA A 205 11.52 13.44 0.55
N ILE A 206 11.91 14.65 0.96
CA ILE A 206 10.98 15.69 1.44
C ILE A 206 9.96 16.04 0.35
N LEU A 207 10.42 16.24 -0.89
CA LEU A 207 9.54 16.59 -2.00
C LEU A 207 8.52 15.48 -2.32
N VAL A 208 8.91 14.20 -2.24
CA VAL A 208 7.98 13.07 -2.40
C VAL A 208 6.89 13.12 -1.33
N ILE A 209 7.25 13.40 -0.07
CA ILE A 209 6.28 13.56 1.02
C ILE A 209 5.32 14.71 0.72
N VAL A 210 5.84 15.85 0.24
CA VAL A 210 5.02 17.00 -0.16
C VAL A 210 4.03 16.60 -1.26
N TYR A 211 4.45 15.84 -2.28
CA TYR A 211 3.56 15.41 -3.36
C TYR A 211 2.46 14.50 -2.84
N ILE A 212 2.78 13.55 -1.95
CA ILE A 212 1.78 12.67 -1.34
C ILE A 212 0.75 13.50 -0.55
N ILE A 213 1.20 14.49 0.23
CA ILE A 213 0.32 15.38 1.00
C ILE A 213 -0.60 16.19 0.08
N VAL A 214 -0.02 16.82 -0.95
CA VAL A 214 -0.78 17.61 -1.94
C VAL A 214 -1.79 16.73 -2.67
N GLY A 215 -1.39 15.53 -3.06
CA GLY A 215 -2.27 14.56 -3.71
C GLY A 215 -3.43 14.15 -2.82
N SER A 216 -3.14 13.77 -1.57
CA SER A 216 -4.15 13.43 -0.56
C SER A 216 -5.14 14.56 -0.33
N LEU A 217 -4.65 15.81 -0.22
CA LEU A 217 -5.49 17.00 -0.09
C LEU A 217 -6.36 17.22 -1.33
N GLY A 218 -5.78 17.11 -2.54
CA GLY A 218 -6.49 17.28 -3.79
C GLY A 218 -7.71 16.36 -3.88
N THR A 219 -7.52 15.05 -3.73
CA THR A 219 -8.63 14.09 -3.83
C THR A 219 -9.63 14.25 -2.68
N PHE A 220 -9.17 14.57 -1.47
CA PHE A 220 -10.04 14.88 -0.33
C PHE A 220 -10.98 16.07 -0.64
N ILE A 221 -10.42 17.20 -1.12
CA ILE A 221 -11.19 18.41 -1.47
C ILE A 221 -12.12 18.12 -2.65
N GLY A 222 -11.64 17.40 -3.67
CA GLY A 222 -12.47 16.98 -4.80
C GLY A 222 -13.68 16.16 -4.35
N THR A 223 -13.48 15.19 -3.45
CA THR A 223 -14.57 14.39 -2.87
C THR A 223 -15.50 15.21 -1.99
N PHE A 224 -14.98 16.16 -1.22
CA PHE A 224 -15.80 17.09 -0.44
C PHE A 224 -16.74 17.90 -1.33
N LEU A 225 -16.22 18.51 -2.41
CA LEU A 225 -17.03 19.25 -3.37
C LEU A 225 -18.01 18.35 -4.11
N ASN A 226 -17.61 17.13 -4.45
CA ASN A 226 -18.51 16.15 -5.06
C ASN A 226 -19.72 15.86 -4.18
N LYS A 227 -19.50 15.56 -2.90
CA LYS A 227 -20.59 15.32 -1.94
C LYS A 227 -21.49 16.55 -1.74
N LYS A 228 -20.90 17.75 -1.72
CA LYS A 228 -21.65 19.00 -1.50
C LYS A 228 -22.48 19.43 -2.71
N LEU A 229 -21.98 19.22 -3.92
CA LEU A 229 -22.57 19.72 -5.16
C LEU A 229 -23.24 18.63 -6.02
N ASN A 230 -23.12 17.36 -5.63
CA ASN A 230 -23.53 16.17 -6.39
C ASN A 230 -22.90 16.14 -7.81
N LEU A 231 -21.59 16.38 -7.88
CA LEU A 231 -20.87 16.50 -9.16
C LEU A 231 -20.92 15.21 -9.97
N SER A 232 -20.70 14.05 -9.35
CA SER A 232 -20.72 12.76 -10.06
C SER A 232 -22.08 12.43 -10.68
N GLU A 233 -23.17 12.93 -10.09
CA GLU A 233 -24.55 12.72 -10.57
C GLU A 233 -24.94 13.70 -11.68
N LYS A 234 -24.36 14.91 -11.65
CA LYS A 234 -24.57 15.95 -12.67
C LYS A 234 -23.63 15.82 -13.87
N ASN A 235 -22.55 15.04 -13.73
CA ASN A 235 -21.48 14.96 -14.71
C ASN A 235 -21.83 14.05 -15.89
N VAL A 236 -21.41 14.50 -17.08
CA VAL A 236 -21.33 13.75 -18.35
C VAL A 236 -20.62 12.39 -18.20
N TRP A 237 -19.82 12.22 -17.14
CA TRP A 237 -19.14 10.98 -16.77
C TRP A 237 -20.08 9.77 -16.60
N ILE A 238 -21.35 9.92 -16.20
CA ILE A 238 -22.29 8.77 -16.18
C ILE A 238 -22.53 8.26 -17.61
N LYS A 239 -22.54 9.16 -18.60
CA LYS A 239 -22.60 8.82 -20.02
C LYS A 239 -21.32 8.10 -20.45
N SER A 240 -20.15 8.60 -20.03
CA SER A 240 -18.83 8.02 -20.31
C SER A 240 -18.58 6.67 -19.63
N GLU A 241 -19.05 6.48 -18.39
CA GLU A 241 -18.93 5.26 -17.62
C GLU A 241 -19.73 4.13 -18.26
N ASN A 242 -20.90 4.44 -18.84
CA ASN A 242 -21.65 3.49 -19.67
C ASN A 242 -20.91 3.08 -20.96
N TYR A 243 -19.98 3.90 -21.46
CA TYR A 243 -19.08 3.52 -22.56
C TYR A 243 -17.86 2.74 -22.05
N ILE A 244 -17.25 3.15 -20.93
CA ILE A 244 -16.10 2.48 -20.32
C ILE A 244 -16.48 1.08 -19.82
N ASN A 245 -17.68 0.89 -19.28
CA ASN A 245 -18.17 -0.41 -18.82
C ASN A 245 -18.45 -1.40 -19.97
N LYS A 246 -18.43 -0.94 -21.23
CA LYS A 246 -18.45 -1.82 -22.41
C LYS A 246 -17.06 -2.32 -22.81
N ILE A 247 -16.00 -1.76 -22.22
CA ILE A 247 -14.62 -2.14 -22.50
C ILE A 247 -14.33 -3.50 -21.86
N THR A 248 -13.83 -4.45 -22.66
CA THR A 248 -13.56 -5.82 -22.20
C THR A 248 -12.29 -5.90 -21.34
N ASN A 249 -12.17 -6.95 -20.52
CA ASN A 249 -10.96 -7.20 -19.71
C ASN A 249 -9.68 -7.27 -20.58
N GLU A 250 -9.78 -7.77 -21.81
CA GLU A 250 -8.68 -7.78 -22.79
C GLU A 250 -8.23 -6.35 -23.14
N GLN A 251 -9.18 -5.45 -23.41
CA GLN A 251 -8.87 -4.05 -23.74
C GLN A 251 -8.24 -3.30 -22.55
N TRP A 252 -8.63 -3.62 -21.32
CA TRP A 252 -7.98 -3.10 -20.11
C TRP A 252 -6.52 -3.57 -19.96
N LYS A 253 -6.23 -4.84 -20.31
CA LYS A 253 -4.84 -5.33 -20.32
C LYS A 253 -3.98 -4.57 -21.33
N PHE A 254 -4.51 -4.29 -22.52
CA PHE A 254 -3.81 -3.47 -23.52
C PHE A 254 -3.60 -2.03 -23.05
N GLY A 255 -4.60 -1.43 -22.39
CA GLY A 255 -4.45 -0.10 -21.79
C GLY A 255 -3.37 -0.08 -20.72
N TYR A 256 -3.35 -1.06 -19.83
CA TYR A 256 -2.32 -1.19 -18.79
C TYR A 256 -0.92 -1.44 -19.38
N LEU A 257 -0.83 -2.29 -20.41
CA LEU A 257 0.42 -2.56 -21.11
C LEU A 257 0.93 -1.32 -21.85
N SER A 258 0.06 -0.58 -22.51
CA SER A 258 0.40 0.69 -23.18
C SER A 258 0.87 1.75 -22.16
N PHE A 259 0.21 1.84 -21.01
CA PHE A 259 0.63 2.72 -19.92
C PHE A 259 2.01 2.34 -19.38
N LEU A 260 2.26 1.05 -19.14
CA LEU A 260 3.57 0.53 -18.73
C LEU A 260 4.65 0.82 -19.78
N ILE A 261 4.38 0.55 -21.05
CA ILE A 261 5.30 0.84 -22.15
C ILE A 261 5.61 2.34 -22.22
N THR A 262 4.60 3.20 -22.04
CA THR A 262 4.78 4.64 -22.04
C THR A 262 5.70 5.08 -20.90
N ILE A 263 5.49 4.54 -19.68
CA ILE A 263 6.39 4.79 -18.55
C ILE A 263 7.82 4.32 -18.85
N ILE A 264 7.98 3.13 -19.43
CA ILE A 264 9.29 2.57 -19.78
C ILE A 264 9.98 3.46 -20.82
N LEU A 265 9.29 3.85 -21.88
CA LEU A 265 9.83 4.71 -22.94
C LEU A 265 10.20 6.10 -22.42
N LEU A 266 9.37 6.70 -21.57
CA LEU A 266 9.66 7.97 -20.92
C LEU A 266 10.88 7.87 -19.99
N SER A 267 11.04 6.74 -19.31
CA SER A 267 12.23 6.48 -18.48
C SER A 267 13.47 6.37 -19.37
N ILE A 268 13.41 5.62 -20.48
CA ILE A 268 14.53 5.50 -21.44
C ILE A 268 14.91 6.86 -22.03
N MET A 269 13.92 7.67 -22.43
CA MET A 269 14.16 9.01 -22.98
C MET A 269 14.77 9.97 -21.95
N SER A 270 14.65 9.71 -20.66
CA SER A 270 15.33 10.51 -19.63
C SER A 270 16.81 10.13 -19.41
N PHE A 271 17.27 9.02 -20.02
CA PHE A 271 18.66 8.57 -19.99
C PHE A 271 19.42 8.83 -21.30
N ILE A 272 18.75 9.37 -22.32
CA ILE A 272 19.34 9.78 -23.61
C ILE A 272 19.45 11.30 -23.59
#